data_AF-A0A3G8ZC18-F1
#
_entry.id   AF-A0A3G8ZC18-F1
#
_cell.length_a   1.000
_cell.length_b   1.000
_cell.length_c   1.000
_cell.angle_alpha   90.00
_cell.angle_beta   90.00
_cell.angle_gamma   90.00
#
_symmetry.space_group_name_H-M   'P 1'
#
loop_
_entity.id
_entity.type
_entity.pdbx_description
1 polymer ?
#
loop_
_entity_poly.entity_id
_entity_poly.type
_entity_poly.pdbx_seq_one_letter_code
_entity_poly.pdbx_strand_id
1 'polypeptide(L)'
;MCVSLESFVNEIIARKQFEYKVDTAKRTETYNYTQIQNEIDFKTKLFKIVPQCEKKFPAEKSSFKSKVITLIDFRNKLVHLKAAGYGKDSFIHQSEILRLVLGFDYNGSLIEVRNYMNFFIKDYILDCDCEQDF
;
A
#
# COMPACT_ATOMS: atom_id res chain seq x y z
N MET A 1 8.05 1.95 2.56
CA MET A 1 6.69 1.88 3.14
C MET A 1 5.70 1.14 2.23
N CYS A 2 5.30 1.69 1.07
CA CYS A 2 4.32 1.03 0.19
C CYS A 2 4.77 -0.37 -0.28
N VAL A 3 6.05 -0.51 -0.64
CA VAL A 3 6.66 -1.81 -1.01
C VAL A 3 6.64 -2.80 0.17
N SER A 4 6.94 -2.33 1.38
CA SER A 4 6.94 -3.15 2.59
C SER A 4 5.53 -3.66 2.93
N LEU A 5 4.51 -2.80 2.81
CA LEU A 5 3.11 -3.20 3.01
C LEU A 5 2.64 -4.17 1.93
N GLU A 6 3.01 -3.95 0.67
CA GLU A 6 2.70 -4.86 -0.44
C GLU A 6 3.33 -6.24 -0.25
N SER A 7 4.60 -6.29 0.15
CA SER A 7 5.30 -7.53 0.49
C SER A 7 4.62 -8.27 1.64
N PHE A 8 4.23 -7.56 2.70
CA PHE A 8 3.50 -8.14 3.83
C PHE A 8 2.14 -8.72 3.44
N VAL A 9 1.38 -8.00 2.60
CA VAL A 9 0.09 -8.48 2.08
C VAL A 9 0.27 -9.73 1.22
N ASN A 10 1.28 -9.75 0.34
CA ASN A 10 1.62 -10.93 -0.46
C ASN A 10 1.97 -12.13 0.44
N GLU A 11 2.69 -11.90 1.53
CA GLU A 11 3.06 -12.95 2.49
C GLU A 11 1.83 -13.52 3.21
N ILE A 12 0.91 -12.67 3.69
CA ILE A 12 -0.36 -13.12 4.30
C ILE A 12 -1.11 -14.04 3.35
N ILE A 13 -1.27 -13.61 2.09
CA ILE A 13 -2.00 -14.38 1.07
C ILE A 13 -1.30 -15.71 0.79
N ALA A 14 0.02 -15.71 0.65
CA ALA A 14 0.81 -16.91 0.38
C ALA A 14 0.76 -17.92 1.52
N ARG A 15 0.87 -17.47 2.79
CA ARG A 15 0.77 -18.34 3.98
C ARG A 15 -0.57 -19.07 4.07
N LYS A 16 -1.64 -18.49 3.52
CA LYS A 16 -2.97 -19.10 3.46
C LYS A 16 -3.18 -20.00 2.26
N GLN A 17 -2.24 -20.01 1.30
CA GLN A 17 -2.42 -20.66 0.00
C GLN A 17 -3.76 -20.27 -0.65
N PHE A 18 -4.17 -19.02 -0.48
CA PHE A 18 -5.49 -18.56 -0.88
C PHE A 18 -5.63 -18.49 -2.41
N GLU A 19 -6.79 -18.92 -2.91
CA GLU A 19 -7.19 -18.75 -4.31
C GLU A 19 -8.27 -17.68 -4.43
N TYR A 20 -8.04 -16.72 -5.32
CA TYR A 20 -8.97 -15.63 -5.58
C TYR A 20 -9.78 -15.92 -6.84
N LYS A 21 -11.11 -15.93 -6.74
CA LYS A 21 -12.02 -16.16 -7.85
C LYS A 21 -12.67 -14.86 -8.30
N VAL A 22 -12.65 -14.61 -9.60
CA VAL A 22 -13.29 -13.46 -10.23
C VAL A 22 -14.28 -13.96 -11.27
N ASP A 23 -15.56 -13.71 -11.02
CA ASP A 23 -16.61 -13.99 -11.99
C ASP A 23 -16.69 -12.86 -13.01
N THR A 24 -16.38 -13.19 -14.26
CA THR A 24 -16.63 -12.31 -15.41
C THR A 24 -17.92 -12.73 -16.11
N ALA A 25 -18.48 -11.88 -16.95
CA ALA A 25 -19.72 -12.19 -17.70
C ALA A 25 -19.62 -13.45 -18.58
N LYS A 26 -18.41 -13.94 -18.89
CA LYS A 26 -18.17 -15.09 -19.77
C LYS A 26 -17.56 -16.31 -19.08
N ARG A 27 -16.84 -16.12 -17.96
CA ARG A 27 -16.10 -17.18 -17.26
C ARG A 27 -15.74 -16.78 -15.83
N THR A 28 -15.51 -17.78 -14.98
CA THR A 28 -14.85 -17.60 -13.69
C THR A 28 -13.36 -17.78 -13.85
N GLU A 29 -12.58 -16.77 -13.49
CA GLU A 29 -11.11 -16.84 -13.45
C GLU A 29 -10.67 -17.14 -12.02
N THR A 30 -9.75 -18.10 -11.86
CA THR A 30 -9.19 -18.46 -10.55
C THR A 30 -7.71 -18.13 -10.55
N TYR A 31 -7.29 -17.33 -9.58
CA TYR A 31 -5.92 -16.88 -9.39
C TYR A 31 -5.34 -17.53 -8.13
N ASN A 32 -4.25 -18.29 -8.28
CA ASN A 32 -3.51 -18.82 -7.14
C ASN A 32 -2.65 -17.74 -6.47
N TYR A 33 -2.03 -18.06 -5.33
CA TYR A 33 -1.24 -17.08 -4.57
C TYR A 33 -0.11 -16.43 -5.37
N THR A 34 0.57 -17.16 -6.27
CA THR A 34 1.63 -16.61 -7.15
C THR A 34 1.05 -15.65 -8.18
N GLN A 35 -0.07 -16.01 -8.80
CA GLN A 35 -0.77 -15.16 -9.76
C GLN A 35 -1.31 -13.90 -9.08
N ILE A 36 -1.86 -14.02 -7.87
CA ILE A 36 -2.31 -12.87 -7.08
C ILE A 36 -1.14 -11.90 -6.87
N GLN A 37 0.05 -12.38 -6.52
CA GLN A 37 1.22 -11.52 -6.31
C GLN A 37 1.63 -10.73 -7.57
N ASN A 38 1.57 -11.34 -8.74
CA ASN A 38 2.11 -10.76 -9.97
C ASN A 38 1.08 -10.01 -10.83
N GLU A 39 -0.19 -10.42 -10.80
CA GLU A 39 -1.20 -9.99 -11.77
C GLU A 39 -2.25 -9.06 -11.16
N ILE A 40 -2.46 -9.14 -9.84
CA ILE A 40 -3.50 -8.35 -9.18
C ILE A 40 -2.90 -7.05 -8.62
N ASP A 41 -3.62 -5.94 -8.81
CA ASP A 41 -3.18 -4.65 -8.30
C ASP A 41 -3.22 -4.60 -6.77
N PHE A 42 -2.34 -3.77 -6.20
CA PHE A 42 -2.16 -3.70 -4.76
C PHE A 42 -3.42 -3.24 -4.01
N LYS A 43 -4.24 -2.33 -4.57
CA LYS A 43 -5.49 -1.90 -3.91
C LYS A 43 -6.49 -3.05 -3.82
N THR A 44 -6.61 -3.86 -4.88
CA THR A 44 -7.46 -5.06 -4.88
C THR A 44 -6.97 -6.08 -3.86
N LYS A 45 -5.66 -6.35 -3.79
CA LYS A 45 -5.09 -7.22 -2.75
C LYS A 45 -5.50 -6.77 -1.35
N LEU A 46 -5.29 -5.48 -1.05
CA LEU A 46 -5.47 -4.92 0.29
C LEU A 46 -6.94 -4.85 0.73
N PHE A 47 -7.85 -4.41 -0.16
CA PHE A 47 -9.23 -4.10 0.21
C PHE A 47 -10.25 -5.19 -0.16
N LYS A 48 -9.89 -6.13 -1.04
CA LYS A 48 -10.79 -7.21 -1.47
C LYS A 48 -10.27 -8.59 -1.10
N ILE A 49 -9.00 -8.90 -1.40
CA ILE A 49 -8.45 -10.25 -1.20
C ILE A 49 -8.14 -10.51 0.27
N VAL A 50 -7.40 -9.62 0.95
CA VAL A 50 -7.04 -9.82 2.36
C VAL A 50 -8.26 -10.04 3.27
N PRO A 51 -9.36 -9.27 3.15
CA PRO A 51 -10.57 -9.51 3.93
C PRO A 51 -11.29 -10.84 3.65
N GLN A 52 -10.98 -11.52 2.53
CA GLN A 52 -11.53 -12.84 2.18
C GLN A 52 -10.61 -13.98 2.64
N CYS A 53 -9.29 -13.76 2.64
CA CYS A 53 -8.33 -14.80 3.03
C CYS A 53 -8.01 -14.82 4.54
N GLU A 54 -8.32 -13.73 5.25
CA GLU A 54 -7.95 -13.51 6.65
C GLU A 54 -8.98 -12.57 7.32
N LYS A 55 -8.77 -12.21 8.60
CA LYS A 55 -9.60 -11.24 9.32
C LYS A 55 -9.69 -9.87 8.64
N LYS A 56 -10.91 -9.34 8.54
CA LYS A 56 -11.19 -7.99 8.02
C LYS A 56 -10.67 -6.91 8.98
N PHE A 57 -9.87 -5.98 8.46
CA PHE A 57 -9.44 -4.81 9.23
C PHE A 57 -10.67 -3.92 9.57
N PRO A 58 -10.88 -3.51 10.84
CA PRO A 58 -12.09 -2.79 11.24
C PRO A 58 -12.25 -1.44 10.54
N ALA A 59 -13.45 -1.17 10.00
CA ALA A 59 -13.76 0.09 9.32
C ALA A 59 -13.83 1.30 10.28
N GLU A 60 -14.16 1.06 11.55
CA GLU A 60 -14.31 2.10 12.58
C GLU A 60 -12.96 2.71 13.01
N LYS A 61 -11.84 2.06 12.64
CA LYS A 61 -10.48 2.56 12.84
C LYS A 61 -9.93 3.35 11.64
N SER A 62 -10.72 3.60 10.59
CA SER A 62 -10.19 3.68 9.21
C SER A 62 -9.84 5.07 8.64
N SER A 63 -9.07 5.87 9.37
CA SER A 63 -8.07 6.72 8.66
C SER A 63 -7.16 5.86 7.78
N PHE A 64 -6.93 4.60 8.16
CA PHE A 64 -6.16 3.63 7.38
C PHE A 64 -6.51 3.60 5.88
N LYS A 65 -7.79 3.44 5.51
CA LYS A 65 -8.16 3.28 4.11
C LYS A 65 -7.81 4.52 3.30
N SER A 66 -8.16 5.70 3.79
CA SER A 66 -7.85 6.96 3.11
C SER A 66 -6.34 7.19 3.06
N LYS A 67 -5.63 7.02 4.17
CA LYS A 67 -4.17 7.21 4.27
C LYS A 67 -3.39 6.24 3.38
N VAL A 68 -3.75 4.96 3.32
CA VAL A 68 -3.08 4.00 2.44
C VAL A 68 -3.40 4.24 0.98
N ILE A 69 -4.63 4.66 0.63
CA ILE A 69 -4.92 5.09 -0.74
C ILE A 69 -4.04 6.29 -1.11
N THR A 70 -3.93 7.30 -0.25
CA THR A 70 -3.05 8.46 -0.47
C THR A 70 -1.59 8.03 -0.59
N LEU A 71 -1.11 7.09 0.22
CA LEU A 71 0.25 6.53 0.13
C LEU A 71 0.51 5.81 -1.21
N ILE A 72 -0.43 4.99 -1.66
CA ILE A 72 -0.33 4.27 -2.95
C ILE A 72 -0.30 5.27 -4.10
N ASP A 73 -1.19 6.27 -4.07
CA ASP A 73 -1.28 7.28 -5.12
C ASP A 73 -0.04 8.18 -5.12
N PHE A 74 0.48 8.54 -3.94
CA PHE A 74 1.73 9.26 -3.78
C PHE A 74 2.90 8.49 -4.39
N ARG A 75 3.05 7.20 -4.06
CA ARG A 75 4.08 6.32 -4.64
C ARG A 75 3.94 6.24 -6.16
N ASN A 76 2.74 6.08 -6.68
CA ASN A 76 2.51 5.99 -8.13
C ASN A 76 2.90 7.30 -8.84
N LYS A 77 2.59 8.46 -8.25
CA LYS A 77 3.04 9.76 -8.76
C LYS A 77 4.57 9.87 -8.79
N LEU A 78 5.25 9.38 -7.75
CA LEU A 78 6.72 9.43 -7.68
C LEU A 78 7.43 8.43 -8.61
N VAL A 79 6.86 7.25 -8.85
CA VAL A 79 7.46 6.24 -9.74
C VAL A 79 7.35 6.65 -11.21
N HIS A 80 6.35 7.44 -11.57
CA HIS A 80 6.11 7.89 -12.95
C HIS A 80 6.57 9.33 -13.22
N LEU A 81 7.49 9.85 -12.41
CA LEU A 81 8.08 11.16 -12.67
C LEU A 81 8.82 11.14 -14.01
N LYS A 82 8.37 11.96 -14.95
CA LYS A 82 9.01 12.14 -16.25
C LYS A 82 9.70 13.49 -16.27
N ALA A 83 10.83 13.59 -16.95
CA ALA A 83 11.44 14.89 -17.20
C ALA A 83 10.49 15.73 -18.08
N ALA A 84 10.07 16.88 -17.58
CA ALA A 84 9.28 17.85 -18.34
C ALA A 84 10.22 18.69 -19.24
N GLY A 85 10.93 18.05 -20.17
CA GLY A 85 11.75 18.71 -21.19
C GLY A 85 12.72 19.79 -20.67
N TYR A 86 13.06 20.74 -21.55
CA TYR A 86 13.90 21.91 -21.25
C TYR A 86 13.05 23.19 -21.21
N GLY A 87 13.39 24.15 -20.35
CA GLY A 87 12.74 25.46 -20.27
C GLY A 87 11.89 25.68 -19.02
N LYS A 88 11.08 26.75 -18.99
CA LYS A 88 10.30 27.21 -17.82
C LYS A 88 9.35 26.14 -17.27
N ASP A 89 8.78 25.31 -18.14
CA ASP A 89 7.84 24.25 -17.76
C ASP A 89 8.51 23.13 -16.95
N SER A 90 9.83 22.94 -17.10
CA SER A 90 10.63 22.00 -16.31
C SER A 90 10.69 22.39 -14.83
N PHE A 91 10.86 23.68 -14.55
CA PHE A 91 10.91 24.20 -13.17
C PHE A 91 9.55 24.15 -12.47
N ILE A 92 8.45 24.41 -13.21
CA ILE A 92 7.09 24.29 -12.68
C ILE A 92 6.82 22.85 -12.26
N HIS A 93 7.14 21.88 -13.14
CA HIS A 93 6.97 20.45 -12.84
C HIS A 93 7.77 20.02 -11.61
N GLN A 94 9.04 20.44 -11.49
CA GLN A 94 9.86 20.15 -10.31
C GLN A 94 9.26 20.75 -9.02
N SER A 95 8.75 21.98 -9.08
CA SER A 95 8.14 22.64 -7.93
C SER A 95 6.88 21.92 -7.43
N GLU A 96 6.08 21.35 -8.33
CA GLU A 96 4.88 20.57 -7.98
C GLU A 96 5.24 19.25 -7.31
N ILE A 97 6.30 18.57 -7.80
CA ILE A 97 6.82 17.35 -7.17
C ILE A 97 7.31 17.67 -5.76
N LEU A 98 8.08 18.75 -5.59
CA LEU A 98 8.56 19.18 -4.27
C LEU A 98 7.39 19.49 -3.32
N ARG A 99 6.36 20.20 -3.78
CA ARG A 99 5.14 20.45 -2.98
C ARG A 99 4.44 19.16 -2.57
N LEU A 100 4.33 18.21 -3.50
CA LEU A 100 3.74 16.90 -3.22
C LEU A 100 4.55 16.13 -2.17
N VAL A 101 5.87 16.08 -2.32
CA VAL A 101 6.79 15.35 -1.41
C VAL A 101 6.81 15.99 -0.03
N LEU A 102 6.91 17.32 0.06
CA LEU A 102 6.98 18.03 1.34
C LEU A 102 5.62 18.12 2.06
N GLY A 103 4.52 18.14 1.31
CA GLY A 103 3.17 18.18 1.87
C GLY A 103 2.58 16.81 2.23
N PHE A 104 3.30 15.72 1.95
CA PHE A 104 2.80 14.37 2.24
C PHE A 104 2.94 14.04 3.73
N ASP A 105 1.85 13.54 4.34
CA ASP A 105 1.85 13.11 5.74
C ASP A 105 2.47 11.70 5.89
N TYR A 106 3.80 11.66 5.94
CA TYR A 106 4.55 10.42 6.13
C TYR A 106 4.27 9.76 7.48
N ASN A 107 4.27 10.55 8.56
CA ASN A 107 4.15 10.02 9.92
C ASN A 107 2.78 9.39 10.15
N GLY A 108 1.70 10.08 9.77
CA GLY A 108 0.36 9.52 9.84
C GLY A 108 0.24 8.26 8.99
N SER A 109 0.82 8.25 7.78
CA SER A 109 0.80 7.06 6.94
C SER A 109 1.57 5.88 7.56
N LEU A 110 2.74 6.13 8.17
CA LEU A 110 3.53 5.10 8.87
C LEU A 110 2.77 4.48 10.02
N ILE A 111 2.14 5.32 10.86
CA ILE A 111 1.36 4.86 12.03
C ILE A 111 0.21 3.96 11.57
N GLU A 112 -0.50 4.34 10.51
CA GLU A 112 -1.60 3.53 9.97
C GLU A 112 -1.12 2.19 9.40
N VAL A 113 -0.01 2.19 8.66
CA VAL A 113 0.61 0.96 8.15
C VAL A 113 1.03 0.05 9.29
N ARG A 114 1.69 0.59 10.33
CA ARG A 114 2.06 -0.14 11.55
C ARG A 114 0.84 -0.76 12.22
N ASN A 115 -0.21 0.04 12.46
CA ASN A 115 -1.44 -0.42 13.10
C ASN A 115 -2.12 -1.54 12.31
N TYR A 116 -2.10 -1.44 10.99
CA TYR A 116 -2.60 -2.49 10.10
C TYR A 116 -1.80 -3.77 10.22
N MET A 117 -0.47 -3.70 10.12
CA MET A 117 0.39 -4.89 10.21
C MET A 117 0.27 -5.56 11.59
N ASN A 118 0.28 -4.75 12.66
CA ASN A 118 0.11 -5.23 14.03
C ASN A 118 -1.28 -5.80 14.32
N PHE A 119 -2.31 -5.38 13.57
CA PHE A 119 -3.61 -6.01 13.66
C PHE A 119 -3.56 -7.47 13.20
N PHE A 120 -2.82 -7.78 12.13
CA PHE A 120 -2.69 -9.14 11.63
C PHE A 120 -1.76 -9.99 12.49
N ILE A 121 -0.56 -9.48 12.76
CA ILE A 121 0.45 -10.16 13.57
C ILE A 121 0.74 -9.27 14.77
N LYS A 122 0.38 -9.74 15.97
CA LYS A 122 0.58 -8.96 17.21
C LYS A 122 2.06 -8.58 17.35
N ASP A 123 2.31 -7.31 17.66
CA ASP A 123 3.66 -6.78 17.94
C ASP A 123 4.66 -6.99 16.78
N TYR A 124 4.18 -7.01 15.54
CA TYR A 124 5.02 -7.22 14.35
C TYR A 124 6.00 -6.08 14.09
N ILE A 125 5.55 -4.84 14.29
CA ILE A 125 6.38 -3.65 14.30
C ILE A 125 6.26 -3.06 15.70
N LEU A 126 7.38 -3.07 16.40
CA LEU A 126 7.55 -2.45 17.70
C LEU A 126 8.16 -1.07 17.54
N ASP A 127 7.76 -0.15 18.41
CA ASP A 127 8.51 1.09 18.56
C ASP A 127 9.85 0.76 19.20
N CYS A 128 10.91 1.37 18.68
CA CYS A 128 12.23 1.25 19.25
C CYS A 128 12.31 2.22 20.43
N ASP A 129 12.65 1.72 21.63
CA ASP A 129 12.99 2.53 22.80
C ASP A 129 14.37 3.21 22.65
N CYS A 130 14.75 3.59 21.43
CA CYS A 130 15.99 4.30 21.17
C CYS A 130 15.82 5.77 21.58
N GLU A 131 15.95 6.03 22.89
CA GLU A 131 16.22 7.35 23.47
C GLU A 131 17.63 7.85 23.12
N GLN A 132 18.01 7.86 21.84
CA GLN A 132 19.26 8.49 21.42
C GLN A 132 18.98 9.51 20.33
N ASP A 133 18.72 10.73 20.81
CA ASP A 133 18.99 11.98 20.11
C ASP A 133 20.34 11.89 19.38
N PHE A 134 20.34 12.29 18.11
CA PHE A 134 21.56 12.70 17.41
C PHE A 134 21.64 14.22 17.40
#